data_AF-A0A7Y2H3S9-F1
#
_entry.id   AF-A0A7Y2H3S9-F1
#
_cell.length_a   1.000
_cell.length_b   1.000
_cell.length_c   1.000
_cell.angle_alpha   90.00
_cell.angle_beta   90.00
_cell.angle_gamma   90.00
#
_symmetry.space_group_name_H-M   'P 1'
#
loop_
_entity.id
_entity.type
_entity.pdbx_description
1 polymer ?
#
loop_
_entity_poly.entity_id
_entity_poly.type
_entity_poly.pdbx_seq_one_letter_code
_entity_poly.pdbx_strand_id
1 'polypeptide(L)'
;YEEGGVDYPLSYVRWTEGRNLGAVLDCLARKELQVDDLVTDEVDLDNAPEAYARILAGGGLGTVIRYPQNEDPTRTIQLASSSGETSSGEVGVLVVGAGYFAKTFHLPNLQASSKMKLVGVVSGTGANARQVAERYQAAFCSTDYEEGLSQPDVDAVILATRHDLHVPQALAAIAKGKHVLMEKPLALSGEDLKKLNEALKANPVRFAVGFNRRYAPMTVQLKSLLANRQGPVQGVYRMNAGRLPRDHWVNDPVEGGGRILGEACHVFDWFTYLLDAQPQTMQSTMLRSADVEVIDEDNLTATVGYDDGSAMTLMYNTAGAKQYPKESCDLFAPGLAATLVDYKELRWVGSSSGNKSSRVEDKGQGEEMKVWREYLVNGNEARVATFPEAAISTWVTLCALEAAKTGETIDIKRTFASLME
;
A
#
# COMPACT_ATOMS: atom_id res chain seq x y z
N TYR A 1 0.45 17.47 16.31
CA TYR A 1 -0.80 17.63 17.09
C TYR A 1 -1.75 18.52 16.31
N GLU A 2 -1.45 19.80 16.13
CA GLU A 2 -2.30 20.73 15.35
C GLU A 2 -2.43 20.36 13.87
N GLU A 3 -1.36 19.93 13.20
CA GLU A 3 -1.43 19.42 11.81
C GLU A 3 -2.35 18.18 11.68
N GLY A 4 -2.54 17.42 12.76
CA GLY A 4 -3.49 16.31 12.84
C GLY A 4 -4.89 16.73 13.26
N GLY A 5 -5.19 18.04 13.29
CA GLY A 5 -6.46 18.58 13.78
C GLY A 5 -6.67 18.46 15.28
N VAL A 6 -5.63 18.09 16.04
CA VAL A 6 -5.72 17.92 17.48
C VAL A 6 -5.15 19.15 18.18
N ASP A 7 -6.02 19.81 18.93
CA ASP A 7 -5.69 20.97 19.74
C ASP A 7 -4.74 20.60 20.89
N TYR A 8 -3.69 21.39 21.12
CA TYR A 8 -2.85 21.22 22.30
C TYR A 8 -3.67 21.32 23.59
N PRO A 9 -3.34 20.54 24.64
CA PRO A 9 -4.05 20.66 25.91
C PRO A 9 -3.93 22.08 26.47
N LEU A 10 -5.03 22.57 27.04
CA LEU A 10 -5.17 23.96 27.48
C LEU A 10 -4.05 24.41 28.43
N SER A 11 -3.55 23.49 29.26
CA SER A 11 -2.47 23.76 30.22
C SER A 11 -1.12 24.06 29.58
N TYR A 12 -0.89 23.62 28.34
CA TYR A 12 0.37 23.83 27.62
C TYR A 12 0.28 25.00 26.66
N VAL A 13 -0.81 25.06 25.88
CA VAL A 13 -1.04 26.12 24.91
C VAL A 13 -2.47 26.59 25.04
N ARG A 14 -2.63 27.82 25.55
CA ARG A 14 -3.95 28.42 25.75
C ARG A 14 -4.63 28.78 24.42
N TRP A 15 -3.86 29.28 23.45
CA TRP A 15 -4.33 29.74 22.14
C TRP A 15 -3.67 28.92 21.03
N THR A 16 -4.38 27.91 20.56
CA THR A 16 -4.04 27.13 19.37
C THR A 16 -4.57 27.83 18.12
N GLU A 17 -4.12 27.40 16.95
CA GLU A 17 -4.67 27.90 15.67
C GLU A 17 -6.20 27.72 15.61
N GLY A 18 -6.69 26.52 15.98
CA GLY A 18 -8.12 26.22 16.02
C GLY A 18 -8.91 27.12 16.97
N ARG A 19 -8.39 27.40 18.17
CA ARG A 19 -9.05 28.30 19.15
C ARG A 19 -9.03 29.75 18.69
N ASN A 20 -7.96 30.19 18.04
CA ASN A 20 -7.88 31.53 17.45
C ASN A 20 -8.91 31.69 16.34
N LEU A 21 -9.02 30.73 15.42
CA LEU A 21 -10.05 30.73 14.38
C LEU A 21 -11.45 30.73 15.01
N GLY A 22 -11.70 29.87 16.00
CA GLY A 22 -12.98 29.81 16.70
C GLY A 22 -13.35 31.15 17.34
N ALA A 23 -12.41 31.82 18.02
CA ALA A 23 -12.64 33.14 18.60
C ALA A 23 -12.94 34.22 17.56
N VAL A 24 -12.26 34.21 16.41
CA VAL A 24 -12.56 35.13 15.30
C VAL A 24 -13.98 34.89 14.76
N LEU A 25 -14.36 33.63 14.55
CA LEU A 25 -15.71 33.26 14.11
C LEU A 25 -16.77 33.69 15.14
N ASP A 26 -16.49 33.53 16.44
CA ASP A 26 -17.38 34.01 17.52
C ASP A 26 -17.55 35.53 17.48
N CYS A 27 -16.46 36.29 17.29
CA CYS A 27 -16.51 37.74 17.16
C CYS A 27 -17.32 38.19 15.92
N LEU A 28 -17.16 37.49 14.78
CA LEU A 28 -17.96 37.74 13.58
C LEU A 28 -19.45 37.44 13.83
N ALA A 29 -19.76 36.31 14.47
CA ALA A 29 -21.13 35.92 14.78
C ALA A 29 -21.83 36.91 15.74
N ARG A 30 -21.08 37.46 16.70
CA ARG A 30 -21.54 38.52 17.61
C ARG A 30 -21.53 39.92 17.00
N LYS A 31 -21.02 40.07 15.78
CA LYS A 31 -20.84 41.36 15.09
C LYS A 31 -19.89 42.32 15.83
N GLU A 32 -18.99 41.77 16.64
CA GLU A 32 -17.92 42.50 17.34
C GLU A 32 -16.72 42.75 16.42
N LEU A 33 -16.56 41.93 15.38
CA LEU A 33 -15.61 42.12 14.29
C LEU A 33 -16.39 42.44 13.00
N GLN A 34 -16.16 43.61 12.43
CA GLN A 34 -16.77 44.03 11.16
C GLN A 34 -15.77 43.84 10.02
N VAL A 35 -16.19 43.13 8.98
CA VAL A 35 -15.35 42.80 7.81
C VAL A 35 -16.01 43.14 6.48
N ASP A 36 -17.20 43.75 6.50
CA ASP A 36 -17.97 44.09 5.30
C ASP A 36 -17.18 45.00 4.35
N ASP A 37 -16.39 45.92 4.89
CA ASP A 37 -15.52 46.83 4.11
C ASP A 37 -14.39 46.10 3.36
N LEU A 38 -14.10 44.84 3.72
CA LEU A 38 -13.14 43.98 3.02
C LEU A 38 -13.77 43.20 1.86
N VAL A 39 -15.11 43.14 1.79
CA VAL A 39 -15.86 42.42 0.75
C VAL A 39 -16.17 43.37 -0.40
N THR A 40 -15.47 43.19 -1.51
CA THR A 40 -15.63 43.97 -2.74
C THR A 40 -16.85 43.53 -3.53
N ASP A 41 -17.07 42.22 -3.58
CA ASP A 41 -18.12 41.56 -4.35
C ASP A 41 -18.40 40.16 -3.81
N GLU A 42 -19.54 39.62 -4.21
CA GLU A 42 -19.92 38.24 -3.94
C GLU A 42 -20.21 37.55 -5.27
N VAL A 43 -19.70 36.34 -5.44
CA VAL A 43 -19.92 35.53 -6.65
C VAL A 43 -20.34 34.12 -6.29
N ASP A 44 -21.18 33.51 -7.12
CA ASP A 44 -21.47 32.09 -7.01
C ASP A 44 -20.23 31.25 -7.37
N LEU A 45 -20.09 30.06 -6.79
CA LEU A 45 -18.95 29.15 -6.99
C LEU A 45 -18.60 28.91 -8.46
N ASP A 46 -19.60 28.80 -9.34
CA ASP A 46 -19.41 28.58 -10.78
C ASP A 46 -18.63 29.72 -11.46
N ASN A 47 -18.68 30.92 -10.88
CA ASN A 47 -17.98 32.11 -11.36
C ASN A 47 -16.69 32.40 -10.58
N ALA A 48 -16.26 31.49 -9.69
CA ALA A 48 -15.03 31.65 -8.92
C ALA A 48 -13.77 31.90 -9.78
N PRO A 49 -13.57 31.24 -10.95
CA PRO A 49 -12.41 31.53 -11.81
C PRO A 49 -12.32 33.00 -12.24
N GLU A 50 -13.46 33.64 -12.51
CA GLU A 50 -13.52 35.05 -12.92
C GLU A 50 -13.19 35.98 -11.75
N ALA A 51 -13.68 35.67 -10.55
CA ALA A 51 -13.31 36.39 -9.34
C ALA A 51 -11.81 36.32 -9.03
N TYR A 52 -11.21 35.13 -9.16
CA TYR A 52 -9.75 34.96 -9.03
C TYR A 52 -8.98 35.82 -10.04
N ALA A 53 -9.41 35.84 -11.30
CA ALA A 53 -8.78 36.66 -12.33
C ALA A 53 -8.85 38.17 -12.02
N ARG A 54 -9.98 38.64 -11.48
CA ARG A 54 -10.14 40.04 -11.04
C ARG A 54 -9.19 40.41 -9.90
N ILE A 55 -9.11 39.57 -8.86
CA ILE A 55 -8.21 39.80 -7.72
C ILE A 55 -6.75 39.85 -8.18
N LEU A 56 -6.33 38.90 -9.03
CA LEU A 56 -4.96 38.86 -9.57
C LEU A 56 -4.63 40.07 -10.46
N ALA A 57 -5.63 40.69 -11.08
CA ALA A 57 -5.48 41.93 -11.84
C ALA A 57 -5.45 43.19 -10.95
N GLY A 58 -5.45 43.04 -9.61
CA GLY A 58 -5.46 44.13 -8.64
C GLY A 58 -6.85 44.73 -8.38
N GLY A 59 -7.92 44.02 -8.78
CA GLY A 59 -9.30 44.42 -8.51
C GLY A 59 -9.79 43.90 -7.17
N GLY A 60 -10.12 44.82 -6.26
CA GLY A 60 -10.80 44.52 -4.98
C GLY A 60 -9.87 44.19 -3.80
N LEU A 61 -10.44 44.18 -2.60
CA LEU A 61 -9.78 43.80 -1.34
C LEU A 61 -10.07 42.34 -0.95
N GLY A 62 -11.27 41.85 -1.27
CA GLY A 62 -11.72 40.48 -1.03
C GLY A 62 -13.01 40.18 -1.79
N THR A 63 -13.24 38.91 -2.11
CA THR A 63 -14.46 38.41 -2.76
C THR A 63 -15.03 37.28 -1.93
N VAL A 64 -16.34 37.29 -1.68
CA VAL A 64 -17.03 36.17 -1.02
C VAL A 64 -17.55 35.20 -2.07
N ILE A 65 -17.16 33.93 -1.96
CA ILE A 65 -17.69 32.86 -2.82
C ILE A 65 -18.92 32.26 -2.15
N ARG A 66 -20.06 32.36 -2.80
CA ARG A 66 -21.31 31.74 -2.40
C ARG A 66 -21.33 30.29 -2.87
N TYR A 67 -21.48 29.40 -1.91
CA TYR A 67 -21.75 28.00 -2.16
C TYR A 67 -23.26 27.77 -2.14
N PRO A 68 -23.79 26.86 -2.97
CA PRO A 68 -25.20 26.50 -2.91
C PRO A 68 -25.56 26.05 -1.49
N GLN A 69 -26.54 26.72 -0.88
CA GLN A 69 -27.04 26.36 0.44
C GLN A 69 -28.02 25.19 0.28
N ASN A 70 -27.80 24.10 1.03
CA ASN A 70 -28.70 22.94 1.17
C ASN A 70 -28.65 21.86 0.08
N GLU A 71 -27.47 21.50 -0.42
CA GLU A 71 -27.31 20.17 -1.01
C GLU A 71 -26.41 19.35 -0.09
N ASP A 72 -26.89 18.19 0.35
CA ASP A 72 -26.02 17.17 0.92
C ASP A 72 -24.94 16.91 -0.15
N PRO A 73 -23.66 17.18 0.14
CA PRO A 73 -22.62 17.10 -0.88
C PRO A 73 -22.57 15.68 -1.40
N THR A 74 -22.90 15.51 -2.68
CA THR A 74 -22.86 14.19 -3.30
C THR A 74 -21.40 13.74 -3.38
N ARG A 75 -21.08 12.65 -2.70
CA ARG A 75 -19.71 12.13 -2.66
C ARG A 75 -19.38 11.25 -3.86
N THR A 76 -20.40 10.77 -4.56
CA THR A 76 -20.29 9.91 -5.75
C THR A 76 -20.87 10.60 -6.98
N ILE A 77 -20.06 10.75 -8.03
CA ILE A 77 -20.47 11.38 -9.29
C ILE A 77 -20.43 10.33 -10.42
N GLN A 78 -21.54 10.23 -11.16
CA GLN A 78 -21.62 9.44 -12.38
C GLN A 78 -21.00 10.22 -13.55
N LEU A 79 -20.14 9.59 -14.33
CA LEU A 79 -19.45 10.19 -15.45
C LEU A 79 -20.13 9.77 -16.76
N ALA A 80 -20.63 10.76 -17.51
CA ALA A 80 -21.47 10.57 -18.69
C ALA A 80 -20.80 9.85 -19.88
N SER A 81 -19.51 9.49 -19.80
CA SER A 81 -18.68 9.05 -20.93
C SER A 81 -18.38 7.55 -20.98
N SER A 82 -18.99 6.70 -20.16
CA SER A 82 -18.75 5.25 -20.25
C SER A 82 -20.05 4.42 -20.21
N SER A 83 -20.06 3.34 -20.99
CA SER A 83 -21.03 2.26 -20.83
C SER A 83 -20.78 1.61 -19.47
N GLY A 84 -21.56 1.96 -18.45
CA GLY A 84 -21.35 1.48 -17.07
C GLY A 84 -21.46 -0.04 -16.92
N GLU A 85 -22.21 -0.70 -17.81
CA GLU A 85 -22.45 -2.13 -17.73
C GLU A 85 -21.20 -2.95 -18.08
N THR A 86 -20.81 -3.86 -17.19
CA THR A 86 -19.88 -4.94 -17.51
C THR A 86 -20.54 -5.89 -18.50
N SER A 87 -19.81 -6.31 -19.54
CA SER A 87 -20.35 -7.34 -20.44
C SER A 87 -20.31 -8.71 -19.75
N SER A 88 -21.15 -9.66 -20.21
CA SER A 88 -21.20 -11.01 -19.64
C SER A 88 -19.80 -11.66 -19.64
N GLY A 89 -19.25 -11.89 -18.44
CA GLY A 89 -17.92 -12.50 -18.25
C GLY A 89 -16.77 -11.51 -18.06
N GLU A 90 -17.03 -10.21 -17.93
CA GLU A 90 -16.08 -9.22 -17.40
C GLU A 90 -16.28 -9.03 -15.89
N VAL A 91 -15.19 -8.77 -15.16
CA VAL A 91 -15.21 -8.45 -13.73
C VAL A 91 -15.11 -6.94 -13.56
N GLY A 92 -16.09 -6.32 -12.92
CA GLY A 92 -16.09 -4.91 -12.59
C GLY A 92 -15.20 -4.61 -11.38
N VAL A 93 -14.23 -3.72 -11.56
CA VAL A 93 -13.19 -3.43 -10.57
C VAL A 93 -13.29 -1.99 -10.10
N LEU A 94 -13.42 -1.80 -8.79
CA LEU A 94 -13.27 -0.51 -8.12
C LEU A 94 -11.83 -0.33 -7.65
N VAL A 95 -11.20 0.79 -8.00
CA VAL A 95 -9.87 1.15 -7.47
C VAL A 95 -10.05 2.13 -6.32
N VAL A 96 -9.59 1.74 -5.13
CA VAL A 96 -9.66 2.54 -3.90
C VAL A 96 -8.25 3.00 -3.56
N GLY A 97 -8.03 4.32 -3.56
CA GLY A 97 -6.69 4.88 -3.45
C GLY A 97 -6.04 5.07 -4.82
N ALA A 98 -6.37 6.16 -5.50
CA ALA A 98 -5.76 6.53 -6.77
C ALA A 98 -4.45 7.31 -6.57
N GLY A 99 -3.51 6.72 -5.83
CA GLY A 99 -2.18 7.27 -5.58
C GLY A 99 -1.18 6.98 -6.71
N TYR A 100 0.10 7.28 -6.46
CA TYR A 100 1.18 7.05 -7.42
C TYR A 100 1.26 5.60 -7.91
N PHE A 101 1.18 4.63 -7.00
CA PHE A 101 1.30 3.21 -7.32
C PHE A 101 0.14 2.74 -8.21
N ALA A 102 -1.10 3.06 -7.84
CA ALA A 102 -2.28 2.72 -8.64
C ALA A 102 -2.23 3.33 -10.05
N LYS A 103 -1.85 4.61 -10.18
CA LYS A 103 -1.72 5.30 -11.49
C LYS A 103 -0.61 4.71 -12.36
N THR A 104 0.46 4.22 -11.74
CA THR A 104 1.65 3.73 -12.45
C THR A 104 1.50 2.26 -12.85
N PHE A 105 0.86 1.44 -12.02
CA PHE A 105 0.82 -0.01 -12.19
C PHE A 105 -0.60 -0.56 -12.35
N HIS A 106 -1.50 -0.38 -11.37
CA HIS A 106 -2.81 -1.03 -11.42
C HIS A 106 -3.67 -0.52 -12.59
N LEU A 107 -3.87 0.80 -12.71
CA LEU A 107 -4.76 1.39 -13.71
C LEU A 107 -4.32 1.10 -15.15
N PRO A 108 -3.02 1.22 -15.53
CA PRO A 108 -2.57 0.80 -16.85
C PRO A 108 -2.78 -0.70 -17.14
N ASN A 109 -2.52 -1.58 -16.15
CA ASN A 109 -2.71 -3.02 -16.33
C ASN A 109 -4.19 -3.42 -16.38
N LEU A 110 -5.07 -2.71 -15.65
CA LEU A 110 -6.52 -2.86 -15.76
C LEU A 110 -7.01 -2.46 -17.14
N GLN A 111 -6.60 -1.29 -17.64
CA GLN A 111 -6.99 -0.78 -18.96
C GLN A 111 -6.54 -1.71 -20.10
N ALA A 112 -5.44 -2.43 -19.93
CA ALA A 112 -4.95 -3.41 -20.89
C ALA A 112 -5.70 -4.76 -20.85
N SER A 113 -6.63 -4.97 -19.90
CA SER A 113 -7.37 -6.22 -19.76
C SER A 113 -8.70 -6.20 -20.51
N SER A 114 -9.02 -7.29 -21.20
CA SER A 114 -10.34 -7.54 -21.81
C SER A 114 -11.30 -8.33 -20.92
N LYS A 115 -10.94 -8.58 -19.65
CA LYS A 115 -11.72 -9.39 -18.70
C LYS A 115 -11.97 -8.68 -17.39
N MET A 116 -11.37 -7.51 -17.21
CA MET A 116 -11.53 -6.67 -16.03
C MET A 116 -11.78 -5.27 -16.51
N LYS A 117 -12.76 -4.61 -15.92
CA LYS A 117 -13.18 -3.27 -16.31
C LYS A 117 -13.10 -2.36 -15.11
N LEU A 118 -12.48 -1.20 -15.26
CA LEU A 118 -12.53 -0.17 -14.22
C LEU A 118 -13.95 0.42 -14.20
N VAL A 119 -14.72 0.13 -13.16
CA VAL A 119 -16.08 0.66 -13.01
C VAL A 119 -16.09 1.96 -12.23
N GLY A 120 -15.19 2.12 -11.27
CA GLY A 120 -15.11 3.33 -10.48
C GLY A 120 -13.78 3.56 -9.79
N VAL A 121 -13.60 4.80 -9.33
CA VAL A 121 -12.42 5.22 -8.59
C VAL A 121 -12.85 5.90 -7.30
N VAL A 122 -12.33 5.43 -6.17
CA VAL A 122 -12.45 6.08 -4.86
C VAL A 122 -11.12 6.72 -4.47
N SER A 123 -11.13 7.99 -4.08
CA SER A 123 -9.94 8.72 -3.64
C SER A 123 -10.29 9.75 -2.57
N GLY A 124 -9.35 10.05 -1.66
CA GLY A 124 -9.58 10.97 -0.54
C GLY A 124 -9.88 12.42 -0.95
N THR A 125 -9.62 12.80 -2.20
CA THR A 125 -10.05 14.10 -2.76
C THR A 125 -10.85 13.92 -4.04
N GLY A 126 -11.93 14.70 -4.19
CA GLY A 126 -12.83 14.62 -5.34
C GLY A 126 -12.15 14.98 -6.66
N ALA A 127 -11.25 15.96 -6.66
CA ALA A 127 -10.47 16.34 -7.84
C ALA A 127 -9.60 15.19 -8.36
N ASN A 128 -8.92 14.45 -7.47
CA ASN A 128 -8.12 13.29 -7.86
C ASN A 128 -9.00 12.13 -8.32
N ALA A 129 -10.11 11.85 -7.62
CA ALA A 129 -11.05 10.81 -7.99
C ALA A 129 -11.58 11.03 -9.42
N ARG A 130 -12.06 12.24 -9.70
CA ARG A 130 -12.60 12.64 -11.00
C ARG A 130 -11.56 12.61 -12.11
N GLN A 131 -10.39 13.21 -11.89
CA GLN A 131 -9.31 13.24 -12.90
C GLN A 131 -8.91 11.81 -13.34
N VAL A 132 -8.78 10.90 -12.38
CA VAL A 132 -8.37 9.52 -12.67
C VAL A 132 -9.51 8.76 -13.34
N ALA A 133 -10.74 8.89 -12.85
CA ALA A 133 -11.90 8.26 -13.45
C ALA A 133 -12.13 8.71 -14.90
N GLU A 134 -12.02 10.00 -15.20
CA GLU A 134 -12.12 10.53 -16.57
C GLU A 134 -10.98 9.99 -17.45
N ARG A 135 -9.74 9.99 -16.97
CA ARG A 135 -8.56 9.51 -17.72
C ARG A 135 -8.67 8.03 -18.10
N TYR A 136 -9.19 7.20 -17.20
CA TYR A 136 -9.32 5.76 -17.40
C TYR A 136 -10.75 5.32 -17.74
N GLN A 137 -11.63 6.28 -18.06
CA GLN A 137 -13.00 6.07 -18.53
C GLN A 137 -13.85 5.20 -17.58
N ALA A 138 -13.71 5.41 -16.28
CA ALA A 138 -14.57 4.78 -15.28
C ALA A 138 -15.99 5.36 -15.32
N ALA A 139 -16.97 4.57 -14.89
CA ALA A 139 -18.39 4.97 -14.85
C ALA A 139 -18.68 5.98 -13.74
N PHE A 140 -17.98 5.89 -12.62
CA PHE A 140 -18.15 6.84 -11.53
C PHE A 140 -16.83 7.16 -10.83
N CYS A 141 -16.84 8.25 -10.09
CA CYS A 141 -15.82 8.53 -9.08
C CYS A 141 -16.47 8.86 -7.76
N SER A 142 -15.81 8.54 -6.65
CA SER A 142 -16.30 8.88 -5.32
C SER A 142 -15.21 9.30 -4.35
N THR A 143 -15.57 10.09 -3.35
CA THR A 143 -14.77 10.32 -2.14
C THR A 143 -15.24 9.46 -0.97
N ASP A 144 -16.34 8.72 -1.13
CA ASP A 144 -16.90 7.83 -0.13
C ASP A 144 -16.69 6.37 -0.54
N TYR A 145 -15.96 5.64 0.30
CA TYR A 145 -15.64 4.26 0.03
C TYR A 145 -16.88 3.36 0.07
N GLU A 146 -17.78 3.57 1.03
CA GLU A 146 -18.96 2.72 1.20
C GLU A 146 -19.96 2.91 0.05
N GLU A 147 -20.17 4.15 -0.40
CA GLU A 147 -21.00 4.42 -1.58
C GLU A 147 -20.41 3.79 -2.85
N GLY A 148 -19.09 3.94 -3.06
CA GLY A 148 -18.41 3.35 -4.21
C GLY A 148 -18.45 1.83 -4.21
N LEU A 149 -18.23 1.21 -3.04
CA LEU A 149 -18.27 -0.24 -2.86
C LEU A 149 -19.67 -0.84 -3.07
N SER A 150 -20.71 -0.05 -2.82
CA SER A 150 -22.12 -0.47 -2.95
C SER A 150 -22.66 -0.39 -4.37
N GLN A 151 -21.87 0.11 -5.33
CA GLN A 151 -22.30 0.16 -6.72
C GLN A 151 -22.52 -1.27 -7.27
N PRO A 152 -23.60 -1.49 -8.04
CA PRO A 152 -24.02 -2.83 -8.45
C PRO A 152 -23.00 -3.52 -9.36
N ASP A 153 -22.30 -2.76 -10.21
CA ASP A 153 -21.32 -3.28 -11.17
C ASP A 153 -19.92 -3.51 -10.56
N VAL A 154 -19.76 -3.36 -9.24
CA VAL A 154 -18.48 -3.65 -8.55
C VAL A 154 -18.46 -5.10 -8.10
N ASP A 155 -17.61 -5.92 -8.70
CA ASP A 155 -17.38 -7.32 -8.31
C ASP A 155 -16.14 -7.48 -7.43
N ALA A 156 -15.13 -6.64 -7.68
CA ALA A 156 -13.84 -6.70 -7.01
C ALA A 156 -13.30 -5.30 -6.69
N VAL A 157 -12.41 -5.23 -5.69
CA VAL A 157 -11.73 -4.00 -5.30
C VAL A 157 -10.22 -4.17 -5.36
N ILE A 158 -9.51 -3.13 -5.78
CA ILE A 158 -8.08 -2.95 -5.55
C ILE A 158 -7.90 -1.90 -4.46
N LEU A 159 -7.37 -2.30 -3.32
CA LEU A 159 -7.08 -1.42 -2.19
C LEU A 159 -5.62 -0.98 -2.27
N ALA A 160 -5.40 0.28 -2.66
CA ALA A 160 -4.10 0.92 -2.84
C ALA A 160 -4.01 2.22 -2.05
N THR A 161 -4.57 2.22 -0.83
CA THR A 161 -4.62 3.35 0.09
C THR A 161 -3.39 3.40 1.01
N ARG A 162 -3.44 4.25 2.05
CA ARG A 162 -2.48 4.19 3.16
C ARG A 162 -2.69 2.90 3.96
N HIS A 163 -1.65 2.47 4.70
CA HIS A 163 -1.58 1.13 5.29
C HIS A 163 -2.63 0.92 6.39
N ASP A 164 -2.93 1.95 7.18
CA ASP A 164 -3.96 1.96 8.21
C ASP A 164 -5.37 1.69 7.66
N LEU A 165 -5.62 2.05 6.41
CA LEU A 165 -6.91 1.89 5.76
C LEU A 165 -7.10 0.49 5.13
N HIS A 166 -6.05 -0.29 4.95
CA HIS A 166 -6.11 -1.59 4.26
C HIS A 166 -7.10 -2.55 4.91
N VAL A 167 -6.92 -2.82 6.21
CA VAL A 167 -7.72 -3.78 6.97
C VAL A 167 -9.19 -3.35 7.08
N PRO A 168 -9.55 -2.13 7.54
CA PRO A 168 -10.95 -1.75 7.64
C PRO A 168 -11.65 -1.76 6.27
N GLN A 169 -10.96 -1.38 5.19
CA GLN A 169 -11.54 -1.44 3.84
C GLN A 169 -11.72 -2.89 3.36
N ALA A 170 -10.72 -3.74 3.56
CA ALA A 170 -10.83 -5.16 3.21
C ALA A 170 -12.00 -5.83 3.94
N LEU A 171 -12.19 -5.57 5.23
CA LEU A 171 -13.31 -6.11 6.02
C LEU A 171 -14.67 -5.70 5.43
N ALA A 172 -14.83 -4.43 5.05
CA ALA A 172 -16.06 -3.95 4.41
C ALA A 172 -16.31 -4.59 3.04
N ALA A 173 -15.26 -4.74 2.21
CA ALA A 173 -15.34 -5.44 0.93
C ALA A 173 -15.75 -6.90 1.10
N ILE A 174 -15.11 -7.62 2.03
CA ILE A 174 -15.41 -9.02 2.35
C ILE A 174 -16.86 -9.16 2.83
N ALA A 175 -17.32 -8.28 3.72
CA ALA A 175 -18.70 -8.29 4.23
C ALA A 175 -19.75 -8.09 3.12
N LYS A 176 -19.40 -7.38 2.04
CA LYS A 176 -20.25 -7.20 0.85
C LYS A 176 -20.02 -8.25 -0.24
N GLY A 177 -19.23 -9.29 0.03
CA GLY A 177 -18.93 -10.37 -0.90
C GLY A 177 -18.05 -9.95 -2.09
N LYS A 178 -17.35 -8.82 -1.99
CA LYS A 178 -16.49 -8.31 -3.06
C LYS A 178 -15.12 -8.98 -3.00
N HIS A 179 -14.59 -9.36 -4.15
CA HIS A 179 -13.23 -9.89 -4.24
C HIS A 179 -12.19 -8.79 -3.99
N VAL A 180 -11.02 -9.14 -3.46
CA VAL A 180 -10.03 -8.15 -3.00
C VAL A 180 -8.64 -8.45 -3.57
N LEU A 181 -8.02 -7.45 -4.19
CA LEU A 181 -6.57 -7.31 -4.30
C LEU A 181 -6.15 -6.20 -3.33
N MET A 182 -5.40 -6.54 -2.29
CA MET A 182 -4.94 -5.57 -1.30
C MET A 182 -3.44 -5.33 -1.46
N GLU A 183 -3.05 -4.07 -1.61
CA GLU A 183 -1.64 -3.72 -1.58
C GLU A 183 -1.01 -4.07 -0.23
N LYS A 184 0.30 -4.29 -0.23
CA LYS A 184 1.04 -4.56 1.00
C LYS A 184 1.27 -3.27 1.81
N PRO A 185 1.42 -3.36 3.13
CA PRO A 185 1.33 -4.57 3.96
C PRO A 185 -0.11 -5.07 4.11
N LEU A 186 -0.26 -6.37 4.36
CA LEU A 186 -1.56 -6.98 4.64
C LEU A 186 -2.20 -6.39 5.91
N ALA A 187 -1.39 -6.11 6.92
CA ALA A 187 -1.81 -5.61 8.22
C ALA A 187 -0.64 -4.93 8.94
N LEU A 188 -0.97 -4.03 9.88
CA LEU A 188 0.02 -3.40 10.78
C LEU A 188 0.14 -4.13 12.12
N SER A 189 -0.78 -5.04 12.45
CA SER A 189 -0.81 -5.77 13.72
C SER A 189 -1.26 -7.23 13.55
N GLY A 190 -0.97 -8.06 14.56
CA GLY A 190 -1.49 -9.42 14.61
C GLY A 190 -3.02 -9.47 14.79
N GLU A 191 -3.59 -8.54 15.55
CA GLU A 191 -5.04 -8.45 15.76
C GLU A 191 -5.78 -8.22 14.43
N ASP A 192 -5.22 -7.39 13.56
CA ASP A 192 -5.77 -7.16 12.23
C ASP A 192 -5.70 -8.41 11.33
N LEU A 193 -4.63 -9.20 11.43
CA LEU A 193 -4.56 -10.50 10.76
C LEU A 193 -5.67 -11.43 11.24
N LYS A 194 -5.95 -11.45 12.55
CA LYS A 194 -7.04 -12.25 13.13
C LYS A 194 -8.40 -11.80 12.61
N LYS A 195 -8.67 -10.49 12.59
CA LYS A 195 -9.92 -9.93 12.03
C LYS A 195 -10.14 -10.33 10.58
N LEU A 196 -9.10 -10.24 9.74
CA LEU A 196 -9.17 -10.65 8.33
C LEU A 196 -9.42 -12.15 8.18
N ASN A 197 -8.75 -12.99 8.99
CA ASN A 197 -8.95 -14.43 9.00
C ASN A 197 -10.40 -14.80 9.33
N GLU A 198 -10.95 -14.20 10.38
CA GLU A 198 -12.34 -14.41 10.79
C GLU A 198 -13.34 -13.96 9.72
N ALA A 199 -13.11 -12.79 9.12
CA ALA A 199 -13.97 -12.27 8.05
C ALA A 199 -13.97 -13.17 6.80
N LEU A 200 -12.79 -13.65 6.37
CA LEU A 200 -12.66 -14.54 5.21
C LEU A 200 -13.24 -15.94 5.47
N LYS A 201 -13.18 -16.44 6.71
CA LYS A 201 -13.87 -17.67 7.12
C LYS A 201 -15.40 -17.50 7.06
N ALA A 202 -15.91 -16.35 7.48
CA ALA A 202 -17.34 -16.06 7.49
C ALA A 202 -17.89 -15.78 6.09
N ASN A 203 -17.15 -15.06 5.25
CA ASN A 203 -17.54 -14.67 3.89
C ASN A 203 -16.40 -14.97 2.92
N PRO A 204 -16.31 -16.21 2.40
CA PRO A 204 -15.25 -16.59 1.48
C PRO A 204 -15.34 -15.78 0.18
N VAL A 205 -14.32 -14.95 -0.06
CA VAL A 205 -14.10 -14.22 -1.30
C VAL A 205 -12.70 -14.51 -1.81
N ARG A 206 -12.47 -14.29 -3.11
CA ARG A 206 -11.12 -14.29 -3.66
C ARG A 206 -10.33 -13.13 -3.07
N PHE A 207 -9.25 -13.45 -2.36
CA PHE A 207 -8.42 -12.49 -1.66
C PHE A 207 -6.95 -12.70 -2.03
N ALA A 208 -6.33 -11.65 -2.56
CA ALA A 208 -4.92 -11.64 -2.94
C ALA A 208 -4.21 -10.42 -2.33
N VAL A 209 -2.92 -10.56 -2.07
CA VAL A 209 -2.06 -9.48 -1.58
C VAL A 209 -1.02 -9.10 -2.63
N GLY A 210 -0.71 -7.80 -2.72
CA GLY A 210 0.21 -7.17 -3.68
C GLY A 210 1.69 -7.53 -3.50
N PHE A 211 2.02 -8.83 -3.42
CA PHE A 211 3.39 -9.33 -3.32
C PHE A 211 4.03 -9.58 -4.69
N ASN A 212 4.14 -8.51 -5.46
CA ASN A 212 4.56 -8.53 -6.86
C ASN A 212 5.89 -9.26 -7.14
N ARG A 213 6.85 -9.21 -6.20
CA ARG A 213 8.20 -9.80 -6.36
C ARG A 213 8.19 -11.30 -6.65
N ARG A 214 7.14 -12.02 -6.26
CA ARG A 214 6.94 -13.44 -6.59
C ARG A 214 6.91 -13.70 -8.10
N TYR A 215 6.43 -12.71 -8.85
CA TYR A 215 6.17 -12.79 -10.27
C TYR A 215 7.27 -12.18 -11.15
N ALA A 216 8.29 -11.58 -10.54
CA ALA A 216 9.39 -10.97 -11.28
C ALA A 216 10.10 -12.03 -12.15
N PRO A 217 10.45 -11.74 -13.42
CA PRO A 217 11.06 -12.72 -14.32
C PRO A 217 12.38 -13.34 -13.81
N MET A 218 13.13 -12.59 -12.99
CA MET A 218 14.35 -13.08 -12.34
C MET A 218 14.02 -13.97 -11.14
N THR A 219 12.98 -13.65 -10.37
CA THR A 219 12.49 -14.51 -9.29
C THR A 219 12.01 -15.85 -9.83
N VAL A 220 11.20 -15.85 -10.90
CA VAL A 220 10.68 -17.09 -11.52
C VAL A 220 11.85 -17.96 -11.99
N GLN A 221 12.88 -17.36 -12.60
CA GLN A 221 14.09 -18.07 -13.00
C GLN A 221 14.81 -18.65 -11.78
N LEU A 222 15.05 -17.87 -10.72
CA LEU A 222 15.72 -18.33 -9.52
C LEU A 222 14.96 -19.47 -8.82
N LYS A 223 13.63 -19.36 -8.71
CA LYS A 223 12.78 -20.42 -8.17
C LYS A 223 12.89 -21.71 -9.01
N SER A 224 12.95 -21.60 -10.34
CA SER A 224 13.16 -22.76 -11.21
C SER A 224 14.50 -23.46 -11.00
N LEU A 225 15.58 -22.71 -10.71
CA LEU A 225 16.90 -23.26 -10.39
C LEU A 225 16.90 -24.01 -9.04
N LEU A 226 16.01 -23.62 -8.12
CA LEU A 226 15.86 -24.22 -6.80
C LEU A 226 14.84 -25.37 -6.74
N ALA A 227 14.06 -25.60 -7.81
CA ALA A 227 12.95 -26.56 -7.81
C ALA A 227 13.38 -28.00 -7.46
N ASN A 228 14.61 -28.40 -7.81
CA ASN A 228 15.18 -29.73 -7.54
C ASN A 228 16.41 -29.68 -6.63
N ARG A 229 16.49 -28.68 -5.74
CA ARG A 229 17.62 -28.52 -4.81
C ARG A 229 17.80 -29.75 -3.92
N GLN A 230 19.05 -30.11 -3.63
CA GLN A 230 19.41 -31.31 -2.86
C GLN A 230 19.59 -31.05 -1.36
N GLY A 231 19.20 -29.87 -0.88
CA GLY A 231 19.38 -29.48 0.52
C GLY A 231 18.99 -28.02 0.77
N PRO A 232 19.26 -27.53 2.00
CA PRO A 232 18.83 -26.22 2.44
C PRO A 232 19.53 -25.09 1.69
N VAL A 233 18.90 -23.93 1.73
CA VAL A 233 19.39 -22.70 1.13
C VAL A 233 19.90 -21.77 2.22
N GLN A 234 21.04 -21.14 1.98
CA GLN A 234 21.49 -19.98 2.74
C GLN A 234 21.56 -18.76 1.83
N GLY A 235 21.01 -17.63 2.26
CA GLY A 235 21.07 -16.42 1.44
C GLY A 235 21.07 -15.13 2.25
N VAL A 236 21.57 -14.08 1.62
CA VAL A 236 21.56 -12.71 2.14
C VAL A 236 20.94 -11.79 1.10
N TYR A 237 19.82 -11.19 1.47
CA TYR A 237 19.16 -10.13 0.73
C TYR A 237 19.53 -8.79 1.33
N ARG A 238 19.95 -7.84 0.49
CA ARG A 238 20.17 -6.45 0.89
C ARG A 238 19.15 -5.57 0.23
N MET A 239 18.54 -4.68 1.02
CA MET A 239 17.71 -3.60 0.53
C MET A 239 18.22 -2.26 1.05
N ASN A 240 18.78 -1.44 0.15
CA ASN A 240 19.22 -0.07 0.37
C ASN A 240 18.13 0.88 -0.08
N ALA A 241 17.14 1.10 0.78
CA ALA A 241 15.88 1.73 0.44
C ALA A 241 15.93 3.28 0.43
N GLY A 242 17.07 3.85 0.84
CA GLY A 242 17.29 5.29 1.01
C GLY A 242 16.41 5.91 2.10
N ARG A 243 16.71 7.15 2.49
CA ARG A 243 15.94 7.87 3.51
C ARG A 243 14.70 8.56 2.93
N LEU A 244 13.58 8.52 3.68
CA LEU A 244 12.40 9.38 3.48
C LEU A 244 12.47 10.59 4.42
N PRO A 245 11.86 11.74 4.05
CA PRO A 245 11.64 12.83 5.00
C PRO A 245 10.98 12.31 6.29
N ARG A 246 11.34 12.88 7.45
CA ARG A 246 10.85 12.40 8.76
C ARG A 246 9.32 12.50 8.89
N ASP A 247 8.74 13.55 8.33
CA ASP A 247 7.31 13.86 8.27
C ASP A 247 6.53 13.05 7.22
N HIS A 248 7.19 12.15 6.49
CA HIS A 248 6.50 11.29 5.53
C HIS A 248 5.57 10.30 6.23
N TRP A 249 4.33 10.16 5.75
CA TRP A 249 3.26 9.33 6.36
C TRP A 249 3.66 7.89 6.69
N VAL A 250 4.56 7.28 5.91
CA VAL A 250 5.07 5.92 6.17
C VAL A 250 5.74 5.80 7.55
N ASN A 251 6.34 6.88 8.04
CA ASN A 251 7.00 6.92 9.34
C ASN A 251 6.00 7.16 10.49
N ASP A 252 4.76 7.57 10.18
CA ASP A 252 3.72 7.68 11.18
C ASP A 252 3.37 6.28 11.70
N PRO A 253 3.45 6.01 13.01
CA PRO A 253 3.23 4.67 13.55
C PRO A 253 1.78 4.19 13.41
N VAL A 254 0.83 5.11 13.24
CA VAL A 254 -0.59 4.79 13.04
C VAL A 254 -0.89 4.63 11.56
N GLU A 255 -0.51 5.59 10.71
CA GLU A 255 -0.84 5.53 9.28
C GLU A 255 0.03 4.56 8.48
N GLY A 256 1.34 4.53 8.79
CA GLY A 256 2.36 3.88 7.98
C GLY A 256 2.99 2.65 8.62
N GLY A 257 3.20 2.66 9.93
CA GLY A 257 3.83 1.57 10.69
C GLY A 257 5.33 1.36 10.42
N GLY A 258 5.98 2.28 9.69
CA GLY A 258 7.38 2.20 9.32
C GLY A 258 7.64 1.36 8.06
N ARG A 259 8.87 1.42 7.57
CA ARG A 259 9.27 0.82 6.28
C ARG A 259 9.50 -0.67 6.35
N ILE A 260 9.75 -1.23 7.53
CA ILE A 260 9.86 -2.68 7.67
C ILE A 260 8.51 -3.34 7.36
N LEU A 261 7.42 -2.85 7.97
CA LEU A 261 6.07 -3.29 7.61
C LEU A 261 5.71 -2.89 6.19
N GLY A 262 6.00 -1.64 5.80
CA GLY A 262 5.58 -1.11 4.51
C GLY A 262 6.32 -1.62 3.27
N GLU A 263 7.59 -2.02 3.37
CA GLU A 263 8.43 -2.36 2.22
C GLU A 263 9.22 -3.65 2.43
N ALA A 264 9.81 -3.89 3.61
CA ALA A 264 10.59 -5.11 3.87
C ALA A 264 9.73 -6.39 3.89
N CYS A 265 8.42 -6.28 4.17
CA CYS A 265 7.47 -7.39 4.09
C CYS A 265 7.51 -8.15 2.76
N HIS A 266 7.78 -7.44 1.67
CA HIS A 266 7.96 -8.04 0.35
C HIS A 266 9.12 -9.02 0.29
N VAL A 267 10.20 -8.80 1.05
CA VAL A 267 11.37 -9.66 1.04
C VAL A 267 11.13 -10.90 1.89
N PHE A 268 10.46 -10.77 3.03
CA PHE A 268 10.07 -11.92 3.86
C PHE A 268 9.06 -12.82 3.15
N ASP A 269 8.09 -12.22 2.46
CA ASP A 269 7.21 -12.94 1.54
C ASP A 269 8.01 -13.66 0.44
N TRP A 270 8.93 -12.94 -0.20
CA TRP A 270 9.77 -13.50 -1.26
C TRP A 270 10.64 -14.65 -0.79
N PHE A 271 11.17 -14.63 0.44
CA PHE A 271 11.91 -15.77 1.01
C PHE A 271 11.02 -17.01 1.13
N THR A 272 9.84 -16.85 1.74
CA THR A 272 8.88 -17.94 1.95
C THR A 272 8.44 -18.51 0.60
N TYR A 273 8.09 -17.65 -0.35
CA TYR A 273 7.73 -18.05 -1.70
C TYR A 273 8.89 -18.74 -2.43
N LEU A 274 10.12 -18.22 -2.35
CA LEU A 274 11.25 -18.79 -3.09
C LEU A 274 11.61 -20.19 -2.59
N LEU A 275 11.62 -20.36 -1.27
CA LEU A 275 11.99 -21.61 -0.62
C LEU A 275 10.88 -22.65 -0.68
N ASP A 276 9.61 -22.22 -0.69
CA ASP A 276 8.47 -23.13 -0.54
C ASP A 276 8.56 -23.93 0.77
N ALA A 277 8.96 -23.25 1.85
CA ALA A 277 9.23 -23.80 3.17
C ALA A 277 8.60 -22.93 4.26
N GLN A 278 8.33 -23.49 5.44
CA GLN A 278 7.62 -22.78 6.52
C GLN A 278 8.61 -22.07 7.45
N PRO A 279 8.44 -20.75 7.71
CA PRO A 279 9.30 -20.03 8.63
C PRO A 279 9.11 -20.55 10.07
N GLN A 280 10.22 -20.80 10.76
CA GLN A 280 10.27 -21.38 12.11
C GLN A 280 10.77 -20.37 13.15
N THR A 281 11.88 -19.69 12.86
CA THR A 281 12.56 -18.84 13.84
C THR A 281 12.88 -17.47 13.24
N MET A 282 12.83 -16.44 14.08
CA MET A 282 13.27 -15.09 13.75
C MET A 282 14.32 -14.63 14.75
N GLN A 283 15.43 -14.10 14.22
CA GLN A 283 16.41 -13.32 14.97
C GLN A 283 16.59 -12.00 14.26
N SER A 284 16.64 -10.89 15.00
CA SER A 284 16.88 -9.59 14.38
C SER A 284 17.62 -8.64 15.30
N THR A 285 18.37 -7.72 14.68
CA THR A 285 19.05 -6.62 15.34
C THR A 285 18.82 -5.35 14.53
N MET A 286 18.51 -4.25 15.20
CA MET A 286 18.41 -2.92 14.60
C MET A 286 19.74 -2.17 14.64
N LEU A 287 19.98 -1.35 13.62
CA LEU A 287 21.00 -0.31 13.67
C LEU A 287 20.70 0.63 14.83
N ARG A 288 21.75 1.13 15.47
CA ARG A 288 21.64 2.20 16.48
C ARG A 288 22.46 3.39 15.99
N SER A 289 21.77 4.47 15.65
CA SER A 289 22.38 5.68 15.13
C SER A 289 22.38 6.81 16.16
N ALA A 290 23.46 7.58 16.21
CA ALA A 290 23.48 8.86 16.91
C ALA A 290 22.91 10.02 16.06
N ASP A 291 22.83 9.83 14.73
CA ASP A 291 22.14 10.75 13.83
C ASP A 291 20.63 10.60 14.01
N VAL A 292 20.01 11.62 14.61
CA VAL A 292 18.56 11.67 14.86
C VAL A 292 17.76 11.56 13.56
N GLU A 293 18.29 11.97 12.42
CA GLU A 293 17.57 11.86 11.15
C GLU A 293 17.48 10.40 10.65
N VAL A 294 18.23 9.46 11.23
CA VAL A 294 18.03 8.01 11.01
C VAL A 294 16.88 7.54 11.90
N ILE A 295 15.90 6.88 11.29
CA ILE A 295 14.92 6.08 12.02
C ILE A 295 15.55 4.69 12.20
N ASP A 296 15.96 4.37 13.42
CA ASP A 296 16.65 3.12 13.75
C ASP A 296 15.78 1.89 13.41
N GLU A 297 14.48 1.99 13.65
CA GLU A 297 13.51 0.92 13.38
C GLU A 297 13.39 0.55 11.90
N ASP A 298 13.80 1.46 11.00
CA ASP A 298 13.84 1.25 9.56
C ASP A 298 15.20 0.72 9.07
N ASN A 299 16.06 0.26 9.98
CA ASN A 299 17.37 -0.27 9.65
C ASN A 299 17.62 -1.54 10.48
N LEU A 300 17.42 -2.71 9.88
CA LEU A 300 17.59 -3.98 10.59
C LEU A 300 18.35 -5.02 9.78
N THR A 301 18.95 -5.95 10.51
CA THR A 301 19.38 -7.25 9.98
C THR A 301 18.50 -8.31 10.63
N ALA A 302 17.78 -9.08 9.83
CA ALA A 302 16.86 -10.13 10.29
C ALA A 302 17.19 -11.46 9.61
N THR A 303 17.30 -12.53 10.37
CA THR A 303 17.52 -13.89 9.87
C THR A 303 16.32 -14.75 10.20
N VAL A 304 15.76 -15.37 9.16
CA VAL A 304 14.63 -16.31 9.24
C VAL A 304 15.15 -17.72 9.03
N GLY A 305 14.91 -18.61 9.98
CA GLY A 305 15.12 -20.05 9.83
C GLY A 305 13.84 -20.75 9.34
N TYR A 306 13.98 -21.77 8.51
CA TYR A 306 12.88 -22.53 7.92
C TYR A 306 12.90 -24.01 8.35
N ASP A 307 11.77 -24.69 8.18
CA ASP A 307 11.60 -26.09 8.60
C ASP A 307 12.41 -27.11 7.77
N ASP A 308 12.78 -26.75 6.55
CA ASP A 308 13.69 -27.53 5.70
C ASP A 308 15.19 -27.33 6.03
N GLY A 309 15.48 -26.51 7.05
CA GLY A 309 16.84 -26.15 7.47
C GLY A 309 17.45 -24.97 6.72
N SER A 310 16.73 -24.35 5.78
CA SER A 310 17.17 -23.13 5.12
C SER A 310 17.23 -21.94 6.07
N ALA A 311 18.07 -20.96 5.75
CA ALA A 311 18.21 -19.71 6.50
C ALA A 311 18.40 -18.53 5.55
N MET A 312 17.53 -17.52 5.66
CA MET A 312 17.59 -16.32 4.83
C MET A 312 17.73 -15.08 5.69
N THR A 313 18.69 -14.23 5.34
CA THR A 313 18.96 -12.97 6.05
C THR A 313 18.56 -11.78 5.19
N LEU A 314 17.78 -10.86 5.74
CA LEU A 314 17.55 -9.53 5.19
C LEU A 314 18.40 -8.51 5.93
N MET A 315 19.24 -7.78 5.20
CA MET A 315 19.81 -6.50 5.63
C MET A 315 19.02 -5.36 4.97
N TYR A 316 18.14 -4.74 5.74
CA TYR A 316 17.37 -3.58 5.31
C TYR A 316 17.99 -2.31 5.86
N ASN A 317 18.28 -1.34 5.01
CA ASN A 317 18.88 -0.07 5.43
C ASN A 317 18.33 1.12 4.62
N THR A 318 18.23 2.26 5.28
CA THR A 318 17.84 3.55 4.70
C THR A 318 18.97 4.57 4.67
N ALA A 319 20.07 4.28 5.38
CA ALA A 319 21.23 5.17 5.50
C ALA A 319 22.30 4.99 4.39
N GLY A 320 22.15 4.00 3.51
CA GLY A 320 23.09 3.75 2.42
C GLY A 320 23.06 4.79 1.29
N ALA A 321 24.16 4.86 0.53
CA ALA A 321 24.28 5.77 -0.61
C ALA A 321 23.35 5.35 -1.77
N LYS A 322 22.57 6.30 -2.31
CA LYS A 322 21.57 6.04 -3.36
C LYS A 322 22.16 5.60 -4.71
N GLN A 323 23.46 5.78 -4.92
CA GLN A 323 24.17 5.35 -6.13
C GLN A 323 24.42 3.83 -6.15
N TYR A 324 24.29 3.17 -5.01
CA TYR A 324 24.48 1.73 -4.90
C TYR A 324 23.17 0.98 -5.26
N PRO A 325 23.24 -0.24 -5.82
CA PRO A 325 22.05 -1.03 -6.15
C PRO A 325 21.08 -1.13 -4.97
N LYS A 326 19.79 -0.92 -5.27
CA LYS A 326 18.73 -0.85 -4.25
C LYS A 326 18.51 -2.23 -3.64
N GLU A 327 18.40 -3.27 -4.46
CA GLU A 327 18.04 -4.61 -4.05
C GLU A 327 19.05 -5.62 -4.60
N SER A 328 19.55 -6.51 -3.75
CA SER A 328 20.35 -7.66 -4.23
C SER A 328 20.19 -8.86 -3.33
N CYS A 329 20.33 -10.05 -3.88
CA CYS A 329 20.35 -11.29 -3.10
C CYS A 329 21.49 -12.18 -3.57
N ASP A 330 22.34 -12.61 -2.65
CA ASP A 330 23.26 -13.73 -2.85
C ASP A 330 22.69 -14.97 -2.16
N LEU A 331 22.69 -16.10 -2.87
CA LEU A 331 22.05 -17.33 -2.43
C LEU A 331 22.93 -18.54 -2.77
N PHE A 332 23.00 -19.48 -1.82
CA PHE A 332 23.78 -20.69 -1.91
C PHE A 332 22.93 -21.91 -1.53
N ALA A 333 23.03 -22.96 -2.32
CA ALA A 333 22.47 -24.28 -2.06
C ALA A 333 23.51 -25.33 -2.50
N PRO A 334 23.36 -26.62 -2.13
CA PRO A 334 24.27 -27.65 -2.61
C PRO A 334 24.40 -27.65 -4.15
N GLY A 335 25.59 -27.30 -4.64
CA GLY A 335 25.89 -27.24 -6.07
C GLY A 335 25.27 -26.05 -6.82
N LEU A 336 24.80 -25.01 -6.13
CA LEU A 336 24.26 -23.78 -6.73
C LEU A 336 24.71 -22.54 -5.95
N ALA A 337 25.22 -21.55 -6.65
CA ALA A 337 25.36 -20.17 -6.18
C ALA A 337 24.65 -19.24 -7.16
N ALA A 338 23.89 -18.27 -6.67
CA ALA A 338 23.18 -17.30 -7.49
C ALA A 338 23.22 -15.89 -6.88
N THR A 339 23.31 -14.88 -7.75
CA THR A 339 23.27 -13.47 -7.40
C THR A 339 22.20 -12.76 -8.22
N LEU A 340 21.23 -12.15 -7.53
CA LEU A 340 20.21 -11.28 -8.11
C LEU A 340 20.53 -9.82 -7.79
N VAL A 341 20.41 -8.91 -8.75
CA VAL A 341 20.61 -7.46 -8.57
C VAL A 341 19.49 -6.68 -9.25
N ASP A 342 18.79 -5.85 -8.47
CA ASP A 342 17.71 -4.92 -8.85
C ASP A 342 16.63 -5.52 -9.75
N TYR A 343 16.41 -6.85 -9.69
CA TYR A 343 15.55 -7.58 -10.65
C TYR A 343 15.91 -7.33 -12.13
N LYS A 344 17.14 -6.86 -12.38
CA LYS A 344 17.69 -6.57 -13.70
C LYS A 344 18.76 -7.56 -14.11
N GLU A 345 19.41 -8.22 -13.16
CA GLU A 345 20.41 -9.23 -13.43
C GLU A 345 20.22 -10.41 -12.48
N LEU A 346 20.32 -11.62 -13.01
CA LEU A 346 20.45 -12.87 -12.26
C LEU A 346 21.60 -13.66 -12.86
N ARG A 347 22.63 -13.91 -12.05
CA ARG A 347 23.76 -14.79 -12.39
C ARG A 347 23.72 -16.04 -11.54
N TRP A 348 24.10 -17.18 -12.09
CA TRP A 348 24.23 -18.41 -11.32
C TRP A 348 25.36 -19.31 -11.83
N VAL A 349 25.87 -20.14 -10.92
CA VAL A 349 26.87 -21.17 -11.16
C VAL A 349 26.44 -22.43 -10.43
N GLY A 350 26.51 -23.58 -11.09
CA GLY A 350 26.14 -24.87 -10.53
C GLY A 350 26.28 -25.99 -11.55
N SER A 351 25.32 -26.92 -11.57
CA SER A 351 25.19 -27.94 -12.64
C SER A 351 25.09 -27.33 -14.05
N SER A 352 24.58 -26.10 -14.13
CA SER A 352 24.73 -25.20 -15.26
C SER A 352 25.10 -23.81 -14.73
N SER A 353 25.79 -23.02 -15.54
CA SER A 353 26.02 -21.60 -15.28
C SER A 353 25.26 -20.74 -16.28
N GLY A 354 24.90 -19.54 -15.88
CA GLY A 354 24.19 -18.62 -16.76
C GLY A 354 24.03 -17.23 -16.18
N ASN A 355 23.57 -16.34 -17.06
CA ASN A 355 23.22 -14.97 -16.73
C ASN A 355 21.93 -14.61 -17.48
N LYS A 356 20.97 -14.04 -16.78
CA LYS A 356 19.78 -13.42 -17.34
C LYS A 356 19.81 -11.94 -16.96
N SER A 357 19.75 -11.06 -17.96
CA SER A 357 19.78 -9.62 -17.72
C SER A 357 18.70 -8.87 -18.51
N SER A 358 18.30 -7.72 -17.98
CA SER A 358 17.33 -6.79 -18.57
C SER A 358 17.80 -5.36 -18.37
N ARG A 359 17.51 -4.49 -19.36
CA ARG A 359 17.77 -3.05 -19.24
C ARG A 359 16.77 -2.37 -18.30
N VAL A 360 15.55 -2.90 -18.24
CA VAL A 360 14.43 -2.38 -17.45
C VAL A 360 14.25 -3.25 -16.21
N GLU A 361 14.08 -2.61 -15.06
CA GLU A 361 13.70 -3.29 -13.82
C GLU A 361 12.26 -3.80 -13.95
N ASP A 362 12.05 -5.10 -13.74
CA ASP A 362 10.73 -5.71 -13.70
C ASP A 362 10.58 -6.51 -12.40
N LYS A 363 9.75 -5.97 -11.51
CA LYS A 363 9.45 -6.57 -10.19
C LYS A 363 8.18 -7.39 -10.21
N GLY A 364 7.57 -7.64 -11.37
CA GLY A 364 6.44 -8.55 -11.52
C GLY A 364 5.05 -7.90 -11.41
N GLN A 365 4.91 -6.58 -11.32
CA GLN A 365 3.61 -5.91 -11.15
C GLN A 365 2.62 -6.23 -12.28
N GLY A 366 3.10 -6.28 -13.53
CA GLY A 366 2.24 -6.62 -14.66
C GLY A 366 1.80 -8.08 -14.66
N GLU A 367 2.66 -8.99 -14.20
CA GLU A 367 2.35 -10.41 -14.10
C GLU A 367 1.43 -10.72 -12.90
N GLU A 368 1.60 -10.01 -11.78
CA GLU A 368 0.67 -10.04 -10.64
C GLU A 368 -0.76 -9.75 -11.06
N MET A 369 -0.97 -8.68 -11.83
CA MET A 369 -2.31 -8.31 -12.32
C MET A 369 -2.90 -9.39 -13.24
N LYS A 370 -2.07 -10.12 -14.00
CA LYS A 370 -2.54 -11.27 -14.80
C LYS A 370 -2.92 -12.46 -13.93
N VAL A 371 -2.12 -12.77 -12.92
CA VAL A 371 -2.40 -13.85 -11.96
C VAL A 371 -3.68 -13.55 -11.19
N TRP A 372 -3.85 -12.32 -10.72
CA TRP A 372 -5.08 -11.88 -10.06
C TRP A 372 -6.31 -12.00 -10.99
N ARG A 373 -6.20 -11.54 -12.24
CA ARG A 373 -7.25 -11.73 -13.25
C ARG A 373 -7.63 -13.20 -13.43
N GLU A 374 -6.65 -14.08 -13.58
CA GLU A 374 -6.88 -15.52 -13.74
C GLU A 374 -7.57 -16.12 -12.51
N TYR A 375 -7.21 -15.65 -11.33
CA TYR A 375 -7.88 -16.03 -10.09
C TYR A 375 -9.35 -15.60 -10.09
N LEU A 376 -9.64 -14.35 -10.46
CA LEU A 376 -11.00 -13.84 -10.53
C LEU A 376 -11.87 -14.50 -11.61
N VAL A 377 -11.31 -14.78 -12.79
CA VAL A 377 -12.13 -15.31 -13.90
C VAL A 377 -12.28 -16.82 -13.76
N ASN A 378 -11.20 -17.52 -13.42
CA ASN A 378 -11.14 -18.99 -13.50
C ASN A 378 -11.03 -19.68 -12.14
N GLY A 379 -10.85 -18.93 -11.05
CA GLY A 379 -10.61 -19.52 -9.72
C GLY A 379 -9.23 -20.16 -9.56
N ASN A 380 -8.29 -19.92 -10.48
CA ASN A 380 -6.94 -20.48 -10.38
C ASN A 380 -6.11 -19.74 -9.32
N GLU A 381 -5.93 -20.35 -8.16
CA GLU A 381 -5.17 -19.78 -7.04
C GLU A 381 -3.69 -20.21 -7.00
N ALA A 382 -3.24 -21.10 -7.89
CA ALA A 382 -1.95 -21.79 -7.77
C ALA A 382 -0.71 -20.87 -7.72
N ARG A 383 -0.82 -19.64 -8.23
CA ARG A 383 0.26 -18.63 -8.21
C ARG A 383 -0.09 -17.43 -7.34
N VAL A 384 -1.28 -17.37 -6.76
CA VAL A 384 -1.77 -16.18 -6.06
C VAL A 384 -1.12 -16.09 -4.69
N ALA A 385 -0.69 -14.89 -4.29
CA ALA A 385 -0.37 -14.61 -2.90
C ALA A 385 -1.67 -14.51 -2.08
N THR A 386 -2.20 -15.67 -1.70
CA THR A 386 -3.46 -15.80 -0.97
C THR A 386 -3.31 -15.32 0.48
N PHE A 387 -4.45 -15.11 1.16
CA PHE A 387 -4.44 -14.67 2.56
C PHE A 387 -3.58 -15.54 3.49
N PRO A 388 -3.64 -16.89 3.49
CA PRO A 388 -2.82 -17.69 4.41
C PRO A 388 -1.31 -17.46 4.26
N GLU A 389 -0.82 -17.41 3.02
CA GLU A 389 0.61 -17.17 2.74
C GLU A 389 1.03 -15.72 3.06
N ALA A 390 0.15 -14.77 2.78
CA ALA A 390 0.40 -13.37 3.08
C ALA A 390 0.36 -13.09 4.59
N ALA A 391 -0.50 -13.79 5.33
CA ALA A 391 -0.63 -13.67 6.78
C ALA A 391 0.63 -14.16 7.49
N ILE A 392 1.18 -15.31 7.09
CA ILE A 392 2.46 -15.78 7.65
C ILE A 392 3.59 -14.79 7.30
N SER A 393 3.66 -14.29 6.07
CA SER A 393 4.69 -13.31 5.66
C SER A 393 4.61 -12.00 6.44
N THR A 394 3.40 -11.54 6.74
CA THR A 394 3.17 -10.36 7.57
C THR A 394 3.55 -10.63 9.03
N TRP A 395 3.22 -11.82 9.54
CA TRP A 395 3.62 -12.22 10.89
C TRP A 395 5.14 -12.34 11.05
N VAL A 396 5.84 -12.89 10.06
CA VAL A 396 7.31 -12.91 10.01
C VAL A 396 7.86 -11.49 10.10
N THR A 397 7.24 -10.53 9.40
CA THR A 397 7.67 -9.12 9.43
C THR A 397 7.46 -8.50 10.82
N LEU A 398 6.32 -8.76 11.47
CA LEU A 398 6.05 -8.33 12.84
C LEU A 398 7.06 -8.97 13.83
N CYS A 399 7.37 -10.26 13.66
CA CYS A 399 8.38 -10.95 14.46
C CYS A 399 9.78 -10.33 14.26
N ALA A 400 10.14 -9.88 13.05
CA ALA A 400 11.43 -9.24 12.81
C ALA A 400 11.57 -7.95 13.64
N LEU A 401 10.51 -7.13 13.67
CA LEU A 401 10.48 -5.92 14.50
C LEU A 401 10.55 -6.25 15.99
N GLU A 402 9.78 -7.24 16.44
CA GLU A 402 9.75 -7.62 17.85
C GLU A 402 11.09 -8.23 18.32
N ALA A 403 11.70 -9.11 17.50
CA ALA A 403 13.00 -9.68 17.79
C ALA A 403 14.09 -8.61 17.87
N ALA A 404 14.04 -7.59 17.00
CA ALA A 404 15.01 -6.51 17.04
C ALA A 404 14.85 -5.58 18.25
N LYS A 405 13.62 -5.41 18.76
CA LYS A 405 13.32 -4.63 19.97
C LYS A 405 13.75 -5.36 21.23
N THR A 406 13.46 -6.65 21.33
CA THR A 406 13.68 -7.48 22.53
C THR A 406 15.07 -8.09 22.60
N GLY A 407 15.71 -8.32 21.44
CA GLY A 407 16.95 -9.11 21.32
C GLY A 407 16.72 -10.61 21.43
N GLU A 408 15.48 -11.07 21.52
CA GLU A 408 15.13 -12.48 21.68
C GLU A 408 14.94 -13.19 20.33
N THR A 409 15.17 -14.51 20.32
CA THR A 409 14.79 -15.35 19.18
C THR A 409 13.30 -15.69 19.29
N ILE A 410 12.51 -15.37 18.28
CA ILE A 410 11.07 -15.65 18.25
C ILE A 410 10.81 -16.97 17.52
N ASP A 411 9.99 -17.83 18.14
CA ASP A 411 9.41 -19.02 17.52
C ASP A 411 8.16 -18.61 16.71
N ILE A 412 8.36 -18.44 15.39
CA ILE A 412 7.33 -17.97 14.47
C ILE A 412 6.19 -18.98 14.37
N LYS A 413 6.51 -20.27 14.23
CA LYS A 413 5.51 -21.33 14.06
C LYS A 413 4.54 -21.37 15.23
N ARG A 414 5.08 -21.38 16.46
CA ARG A 414 4.29 -21.43 17.68
C ARG A 414 3.45 -20.17 17.86
N THR A 415 4.05 -19.00 17.68
CA THR A 415 3.37 -17.73 17.91
C THR A 415 2.30 -17.44 16.84
N PHE A 416 2.54 -17.84 15.60
CA PHE A 416 1.54 -17.72 14.52
C PHE A 416 0.35 -18.65 14.73
N ALA A 417 0.59 -19.90 15.13
CA ALA A 417 -0.48 -20.83 15.46
C ALA A 417 -1.37 -20.27 16.57
N SER A 418 -0.77 -19.75 17.65
CA SER A 418 -1.49 -19.11 18.75
C SER A 418 -2.29 -17.86 18.34
N LEU A 419 -1.88 -17.15 17.29
CA LEU A 419 -2.61 -15.99 16.77
C LEU A 419 -3.87 -16.39 15.98
N MET A 420 -3.78 -17.51 15.26
CA MET A 420 -4.80 -17.96 14.32
C MET A 420 -5.86 -18.89 14.93
N GLU A 421 -5.60 -19.39 16.15
CA GLU A 421 -6.59 -19.94 17.08
C GLU A 421 -7.53 -18.84 17.64
#